data_AF-A0A1Y3BMQ9-F1
#
_entry.id   AF-A0A1Y3BMQ9-F1
#
_cell.length_a   1.000
_cell.length_b   1.000
_cell.length_c   1.000
_cell.angle_alpha   90.00
_cell.angle_beta   90.00
_cell.angle_gamma   90.00
#
_symmetry.space_group_name_H-M   'P 1'
#
loop_
_entity.id
_entity.type
_entity.pdbx_description
1 polymer ?
#
loop_
_entity_poly.entity_id
_entity_poly.type
_entity_poly.pdbx_seq_one_letter_code
_entity_poly.pdbx_strand_id
1 'polypeptide(L)'
;MHGVPFQAHNVLESDELRKAIKDFTSWPTIPQIFLKGEFIGGCDILLEKHQNGELIEDLKKIGIKSKILAEMEEDMKNKKD
;
A
#
# COMPACT_ATOMS: atom_id res chain seq x y z
N MET A 1 0.91 11.22 -4.79
CA MET A 1 1.03 10.16 -3.77
C MET A 1 -0.32 9.95 -3.09
N HIS A 2 -0.67 8.72 -2.67
CA HIS A 2 -2.01 8.37 -2.18
C HIS A 2 -2.46 9.03 -0.86
N GLY A 3 -1.55 9.60 -0.07
CA GLY A 3 -1.89 10.34 1.16
C GLY A 3 -2.39 9.45 2.31
N VAL A 4 -1.98 8.19 2.37
CA VAL A 4 -2.45 7.21 3.35
C VAL A 4 -1.56 7.23 4.60
N PRO A 5 -2.11 7.40 5.82
CA PRO A 5 -1.36 7.19 7.05
C PRO A 5 -0.90 5.73 7.16
N PHE A 6 0.36 5.50 7.52
CA PHE A 6 0.91 4.15 7.65
C PHE A 6 1.83 4.06 8.88
N GLN A 7 2.06 2.83 9.32
CA GLN A 7 3.07 2.51 10.32
C GLN A 7 4.19 1.71 9.66
N ALA A 8 5.44 2.06 9.97
CA ALA A 8 6.61 1.32 9.55
C ALA A 8 7.22 0.57 10.74
N HIS A 9 7.66 -0.67 10.50
CA HIS A 9 8.36 -1.47 11.49
C HIS A 9 9.77 -1.80 10.99
N ASN A 10 10.78 -1.47 11.80
CA ASN A 10 12.16 -1.69 11.45
C ASN A 10 12.60 -3.12 11.78
N VAL A 11 12.67 -3.97 10.76
CA VAL A 11 13.10 -5.36 10.92
C VAL A 11 14.58 -5.51 11.29
N LEU A 12 15.39 -4.45 11.21
CA LEU A 12 16.81 -4.50 11.59
C LEU A 12 17.02 -4.37 13.10
N GLU A 13 16.00 -3.97 13.85
CA GLU A 13 16.08 -3.85 15.31
C GLU A 13 15.96 -5.20 16.03
N SER A 14 15.48 -6.24 15.34
CA SER A 14 15.31 -7.58 15.91
C SER A 14 15.43 -8.65 14.83
N ASP A 15 16.40 -9.55 14.98
CA ASP A 15 16.56 -10.71 14.11
C ASP A 15 15.36 -11.67 14.21
N GLU A 16 14.73 -11.75 15.38
CA GLU A 16 13.50 -12.51 15.58
C GLU A 16 12.36 -11.95 14.72
N LEU A 17 12.14 -10.63 14.75
CA LEU A 17 11.15 -9.97 13.91
C LEU A 17 11.45 -10.18 12.42
N ARG A 18 12.72 -10.04 12.03
CA ARG A 18 13.17 -10.23 10.64
C ARG A 18 12.92 -11.65 10.13
N LYS A 19 13.11 -12.66 10.97
CA LYS A 19 12.86 -14.06 10.62
C LYS A 19 11.36 -14.35 10.62
N ALA A 20 10.66 -13.95 11.68
CA ALA A 20 9.23 -14.22 11.87
C ALA A 20 8.39 -13.65 10.73
N ILE A 21 8.66 -12.43 10.27
CA ILE A 21 7.87 -11.79 9.20
C ILE A 21 8.02 -12.52 7.85
N LYS A 22 9.19 -13.09 7.57
CA LYS A 22 9.44 -13.88 6.36
C LYS A 22 8.73 -15.23 6.41
N ASP A 23 8.79 -15.88 7.57
CA ASP A 23 8.13 -17.17 7.79
C ASP A 23 6.60 -17.00 7.75
N PHE A 24 6.06 -15.93 8.37
CA PHE A 24 4.62 -15.65 8.45
C PHE A 24 3.97 -15.45 7.07
N THR A 25 4.62 -14.70 6.18
CA THR A 25 4.11 -14.44 4.82
C THR A 25 4.59 -15.46 3.80
N SER A 26 5.48 -16.38 4.20
CA SER A 26 6.25 -17.21 3.27
C SER A 26 6.95 -16.39 2.18
N TRP A 27 7.38 -15.17 2.50
CA TRP A 27 8.00 -14.23 1.57
C TRP A 27 9.43 -13.87 1.97
N PRO A 28 10.45 -14.06 1.10
CA PRO A 28 11.85 -14.02 1.51
C PRO A 28 12.42 -12.59 1.68
N THR A 29 11.77 -11.58 1.10
CA THR A 29 12.32 -10.21 0.96
C THR A 29 11.57 -9.17 1.78
N ILE A 30 12.23 -8.01 1.95
CA ILE A 30 11.75 -6.79 2.58
C ILE A 30 11.91 -5.67 1.54
N PRO A 31 10.99 -4.69 1.44
CA PRO A 31 9.81 -4.47 2.29
C PRO A 31 8.69 -5.50 2.07
N GLN A 32 7.89 -5.72 3.12
CA GLN A 32 6.62 -6.44 3.05
C GLN A 32 5.50 -5.48 3.41
N ILE A 33 4.48 -5.41 2.57
CA ILE A 33 3.38 -4.45 2.68
C ILE A 33 2.12 -5.18 3.07
N PHE A 34 1.42 -4.63 4.05
CA PHE A 34 0.15 -5.14 4.54
C PHE A 34 -0.92 -4.06 4.46
N LEU A 35 -2.13 -4.45 4.07
CA LEU A 35 -3.32 -3.61 4.11
C LEU A 35 -4.34 -4.28 5.03
N LYS A 36 -4.73 -3.59 6.11
CA LYS A 36 -5.66 -4.12 7.13
C LYS A 36 -5.26 -5.51 7.68
N GLY A 37 -3.94 -5.75 7.79
CA GLY A 37 -3.39 -7.03 8.29
C GLY A 37 -3.25 -8.12 7.22
N GLU A 38 -3.72 -7.90 6.00
CA GLU A 38 -3.54 -8.83 4.89
C GLU A 38 -2.25 -8.52 4.14
N PHE A 39 -1.44 -9.55 3.86
CA PHE A 39 -0.21 -9.43 3.10
C PHE A 39 -0.52 -9.17 1.62
N ILE A 40 0.05 -8.09 1.07
CA ILE A 40 -0.18 -7.68 -0.32
C ILE A 40 1.02 -8.01 -1.21
N GLY A 41 2.24 -7.96 -0.67
CA GLY A 41 3.46 -8.23 -1.43
C GLY A 41 4.64 -7.35 -1.03
N GLY A 42 5.64 -7.32 -1.91
CA GLY A 42 6.80 -6.44 -1.79
C GLY A 42 6.65 -5.10 -2.53
N CYS A 43 7.77 -4.39 -2.69
CA CYS A 43 7.82 -3.08 -3.35
C CYS A 43 7.33 -3.13 -4.81
N ASP A 44 7.81 -4.10 -5.59
CA ASP A 44 7.51 -4.20 -7.01
C ASP A 44 6.01 -4.40 -7.28
N ILE A 45 5.36 -5.26 -6.48
CA ILE A 45 3.93 -5.53 -6.55
C ILE A 45 3.12 -4.28 -6.17
N LEU A 46 3.54 -3.56 -5.11
CA LEU A 46 2.86 -2.33 -4.72
C LEU A 46 2.98 -1.25 -5.81
N LEU A 47 4.14 -1.17 -6.47
CA LEU A 47 4.37 -0.25 -7.58
C LEU A 47 3.51 -0.60 -8.80
N GLU A 48 3.40 -1.87 -9.15
CA GLU A 48 2.53 -2.35 -10.22
C GLU A 48 1.06 -2.00 -9.93
N LYS A 49 0.57 -2.32 -8.72
CA LYS A 49 -0.77 -1.96 -8.25
C LYS A 49 -1.02 -0.45 -8.26
N HIS A 50 0.00 0.35 -7.98
CA HIS A 50 -0.09 1.80 -8.09
C HIS A 50 -0.28 2.24 -9.56
N GLN A 51 0.55 1.72 -10.47
CA GLN A 51 0.55 2.10 -11.88
C GLN A 51 -0.71 1.67 -12.63
N ASN A 52 -1.23 0.48 -12.33
CA ASN A 52 -2.43 -0.05 -12.97
C ASN A 52 -3.74 0.45 -12.31
N GLY A 53 -3.66 1.18 -11.21
CA GLY A 53 -4.81 1.73 -10.46
C GLY A 53 -5.46 0.76 -9.46
N GLU A 54 -5.03 -0.49 -9.40
CA GLU A 54 -5.57 -1.51 -8.49
C GLU A 54 -5.39 -1.14 -7.01
N LEU A 55 -4.31 -0.44 -6.67
CA LEU A 55 -4.08 0.06 -5.32
C LEU A 55 -5.19 1.02 -4.86
N ILE A 56 -5.79 1.79 -5.77
CA ILE A 56 -6.92 2.67 -5.43
C ILE A 56 -8.12 1.83 -5.00
N GLU A 57 -8.41 0.75 -5.71
CA GLU A 57 -9.52 -0.15 -5.39
C GLU A 57 -9.25 -0.92 -4.10
N ASP A 58 -8.03 -1.38 -3.86
CA ASP A 58 -7.67 -2.06 -2.61
C ASP A 58 -7.82 -1.12 -1.39
N LEU A 59 -7.37 0.13 -1.51
CA LEU A 59 -7.58 1.14 -0.47
C LEU A 59 -9.07 1.43 -0.24
N LYS A 60 -9.86 1.51 -1.32
CA LYS A 60 -11.30 1.74 -1.23
C LYS A 60 -12.04 0.60 -0.53
N LYS A 61 -11.66 -0.67 -0.79
CA LYS A 61 -12.23 -1.85 -0.11
C LYS A 61 -12.04 -1.79 1.41
N ILE A 62 -10.94 -1.20 1.88
CA ILE A 62 -10.68 -1.02 3.32
C ILE A 62 -11.16 0.33 3.87
N GLY A 63 -11.92 1.10 3.07
CA GLY A 63 -12.52 2.37 3.49
C GLY A 63 -11.60 3.59 3.44
N ILE A 64 -10.46 3.48 2.74
CA ILE A 64 -9.50 4.58 2.60
C ILE A 64 -9.66 5.23 1.21
N LYS A 65 -9.97 6.53 1.19
CA LYS A 65 -10.02 7.29 -0.07
C LYS A 65 -8.61 7.76 -0.46
N SER A 66 -8.15 7.31 -1.63
CA SER A 66 -6.89 7.77 -2.23
C SER A 66 -6.94 9.27 -2.54
N LYS A 67 -5.92 10.02 -2.14
CA LYS A 67 -5.79 11.46 -2.48
C LYS A 67 -5.71 11.69 -4.00
N ILE A 68 -5.02 10.80 -4.72
CA ILE A 68 -4.92 10.87 -6.19
C ILE A 68 -6.31 10.81 -6.83
N LEU A 69 -7.19 9.95 -6.31
CA LEU A 69 -8.55 9.85 -6.82
C LEU A 69 -9.36 11.14 -6.55
N ALA A 70 -9.22 11.72 -5.35
CA ALA A 70 -9.89 12.98 -5.00
C ALA A 70 -9.43 14.14 -5.89
N GLU A 71 -8.13 14.27 -6.13
CA GLU A 71 -7.55 15.31 -7.00
C GLU A 71 -8.04 15.15 -8.46
N MET A 72 -8.07 13.91 -8.98
CA MET A 72 -8.58 13.64 -10.33
C MET A 72 -10.08 13.97 -10.49
N GLU A 73 -10.89 13.72 -9.46
CA GLU A 73 -12.31 14.06 -9.44
C GLU A 73 -12.55 15.58 -9.45
N GLU A 74 -11.72 16.34 -8.74
CA GLU A 74 -11.77 17.81 -8.72
C GLU A 74 -11.35 18.41 -10.06
N ASP A 75 -10.25 17.93 -10.65
CA ASP A 75 -9.79 18.36 -11.97
C ASP A 75 -10.82 18.12 -13.08
N MET A 76 -11.56 17.00 -13.00
CA MET A 76 -12.64 16.69 -13.94
C MET A 76 -13.87 17.57 -13.77
N LYS A 77 -14.15 18.06 -12.55
CA LYS A 77 -15.25 19.01 -12.29
C LYS A 77 -14.88 20.40 -12.83
N ASN A 78 -13.70 20.89 -12.51
CA ASN A 78 -13.22 22.22 -12.91
C ASN A 78 -13.07 22.38 -14.44
N LYS A 79 -12.98 21.28 -15.21
CA LYS A 79 -12.95 21.31 -16.69
C LYS A 79 -14.33 21.31 -17.35
N LYS A 80 -15.41 21.11 -16.58
CA LYS A 80 -16.79 21.10 -17.08
C LYS A 80 -17.55 22.40 -16.79
N ASP A 81 -17.00 23.26 -15.94
CA ASP A 81 -17.46 24.62 -15.66
C ASP A 81 -16.79 25.63 -16.62
#